data_AF-A0A916X0J2-F1
#
_entry.id   AF-A0A916X0J2-F1
#
_cell.length_a   1.000
_cell.length_b   1.000
_cell.length_c   1.000
_cell.angle_alpha   90.00
_cell.angle_beta   90.00
_cell.angle_gamma   90.00
#
_symmetry.space_group_name_H-M   'P 1'
#
loop_
_entity.id
_entity.type
_entity.pdbx_description
1 polymer ?
#
loop_
_entity_poly.entity_id
_entity_poly.type
_entity_poly.pdbx_seq_one_letter_code
_entity_poly.pdbx_strand_id
1 'polypeptide(L)'
;MAPTTKEGQRAELHKTIWRIANDLRGSVDGWDFKSYVLGMLFYRFISENLTAYINKSEREAGDPSFDYAQLGDAQAEFGRKETVEEKGFYILPSELFQNVRRRAANDANLNETLARVFKNIEGSAVGTDAEDDLKGLFDDLDVNSSKLGNTVAKRNEKLVKLLDAIGDLPLGNFEDNSIDLFGDAYEYLMQMYASSAGKSGGEYYTPQEVSELLARITVVGKTQVNKVYDPAVGSGSLLLKFAKVLGKDNVRQGFFAWLNVPAEVAARRLLGCELVREIGGREIRVRIVETEAYDQGDEASHTFNGRTGRNDAMFKSAGHMYVYFTYGMHHCCNVVCGPEGYGSGVLIRAVEPLEGIEAIEARRGMTGVNVTNGPGKICAALDIDRRYSGHDLAEPPVQLIKKPALPDSAVTTGKRIGISKAVHELRRFYVTNNPYVSKK
;
A
#
# COMPACT_ATOMS: atom_id res chain seq x y z
N MET A 1 -3.07 19.81 33.51
CA MET A 1 -3.90 18.71 32.97
C MET A 1 -3.67 18.66 31.47
N ALA A 2 -3.48 17.49 30.88
CA ALA A 2 -3.41 17.37 29.42
C ALA A 2 -4.75 17.86 28.82
N PRO A 3 -4.74 18.67 27.75
CA PRO A 3 -5.98 19.11 27.12
C PRO A 3 -6.77 17.91 26.62
N THR A 4 -8.04 17.82 27.02
CA THR A 4 -8.95 16.70 26.70
C THR A 4 -9.75 16.92 25.42
N THR A 5 -9.67 18.11 24.81
CA THR A 5 -10.36 18.46 23.57
C THR A 5 -9.38 18.52 22.39
N LYS A 6 -9.83 18.14 21.18
CA LYS A 6 -9.02 18.21 19.95
C LYS A 6 -8.44 19.61 19.70
N GLU A 7 -9.24 20.64 19.94
CA GLU A 7 -8.81 22.04 19.81
C GLU A 7 -7.70 22.41 20.80
N GLY A 8 -7.76 21.89 22.04
CA GLY A 8 -6.72 22.10 23.04
C GLY A 8 -5.41 21.38 22.70
N GLN A 9 -5.49 20.17 22.13
CA GLN A 9 -4.32 19.44 21.63
C GLN A 9 -3.67 20.16 20.44
N ARG A 10 -4.48 20.65 19.49
CA ARG A 10 -4.00 21.45 18.34
C ARG A 10 -3.33 22.75 18.80
N ALA A 11 -3.91 23.45 19.77
CA ALA A 11 -3.33 24.68 20.32
C ALA A 11 -1.98 24.44 21.02
N GLU A 12 -1.85 23.38 21.82
CA GLU A 12 -0.57 23.04 22.47
C GLU A 12 0.48 22.54 21.46
N LEU A 13 0.07 21.82 20.41
CA LEU A 13 0.94 21.47 19.28
C LEU A 13 1.50 22.73 18.62
N HIS A 14 0.63 23.66 18.20
CA HIS A 14 1.03 24.92 17.56
C HIS A 14 1.99 25.72 18.45
N LYS A 15 1.64 25.88 19.73
CA LYS A 15 2.46 26.59 20.72
C LYS A 15 3.84 25.95 20.89
N THR A 16 3.91 24.63 20.91
CA THR A 16 5.16 23.89 21.03
C THR A 16 6.01 24.02 19.78
N ILE A 17 5.43 23.83 18.59
CA ILE A 17 6.14 24.04 17.31
C ILE A 17 6.69 25.47 17.24
N TRP A 18 5.89 26.47 17.64
CA TRP A 18 6.31 27.87 17.66
C TRP A 18 7.45 28.14 18.66
N ARG A 19 7.41 27.52 19.84
CA ARG A 19 8.49 27.58 20.83
C ARG A 19 9.79 27.01 20.26
N ILE A 20 9.74 25.80 19.67
CA ILE A 20 10.90 25.18 19.02
C ILE A 20 11.41 26.07 17.88
N ALA A 21 10.50 26.66 17.09
CA ALA A 21 10.83 27.54 15.98
C ALA A 21 11.55 28.80 16.44
N ASN A 22 11.20 29.36 17.60
CA ASN A 22 11.95 30.47 18.20
C ASN A 22 13.34 30.04 18.69
N ASP A 23 13.45 28.88 19.30
CA ASP A 23 14.73 28.38 19.85
C ASP A 23 15.73 28.00 18.75
N LEU A 24 15.24 27.61 17.57
CA LEU A 24 16.06 27.32 16.38
C LEU A 24 16.17 28.54 15.43
N ARG A 25 15.46 29.64 15.72
CA ARG A 25 15.39 30.84 14.85
C ARG A 25 16.76 31.48 14.67
N GLY A 26 17.06 31.88 13.44
CA GLY A 26 18.29 32.61 13.07
C GLY A 26 19.48 31.73 12.68
N SER A 27 19.34 30.40 12.71
CA SER A 27 20.42 29.46 12.37
C SER A 27 20.04 28.41 11.33
N VAL A 28 18.75 28.10 11.23
CA VAL A 28 18.16 27.14 10.29
C VAL A 28 17.10 27.89 9.48
N ASP A 29 17.12 27.74 8.15
CA ASP A 29 16.06 28.30 7.31
C ASP A 29 14.74 27.56 7.60
N GLY A 30 13.61 28.24 7.39
CA GLY A 30 12.30 27.67 7.70
C GLY A 30 12.02 26.35 6.98
N TRP A 31 12.51 26.22 5.75
CA TRP A 31 12.35 24.98 5.00
C TRP A 31 13.08 23.79 5.64
N ASP A 32 14.31 23.99 6.13
CA ASP A 32 15.06 22.91 6.80
C ASP A 32 14.43 22.57 8.16
N PHE A 33 13.93 23.58 8.90
CA PHE A 33 13.29 23.37 10.21
C PHE A 33 12.08 22.44 10.12
N LYS A 34 11.32 22.52 9.03
CA LYS A 34 10.20 21.61 8.77
C LYS A 34 10.63 20.14 8.87
N SER A 35 11.73 19.78 8.23
CA SER A 35 12.25 18.40 8.21
C SER A 35 12.65 17.94 9.62
N TYR A 36 13.26 18.82 10.42
CA TYR A 36 13.59 18.52 11.83
C TYR A 36 12.36 18.23 12.68
N VAL A 37 11.33 19.09 12.62
CA VAL A 37 10.13 18.89 13.43
C VAL A 37 9.32 17.69 12.98
N LEU A 38 9.05 17.56 11.68
CA LEU A 38 8.26 16.45 11.16
C LEU A 38 9.01 15.12 11.31
N GLY A 39 10.31 15.07 11.04
CA GLY A 39 11.12 13.87 11.18
C GLY A 39 11.22 13.39 12.63
N MET A 40 11.41 14.30 13.60
CA MET A 40 11.42 13.92 15.02
C MET A 40 10.03 13.53 15.55
N LEU A 41 8.97 14.20 15.08
CA LEU A 41 7.60 13.83 15.41
C LEU A 41 7.26 12.44 14.85
N PHE A 42 7.69 12.16 13.62
CA PHE A 42 7.54 10.86 12.98
C PHE A 42 8.32 9.77 13.71
N TYR A 43 9.58 10.04 14.06
CA TYR A 43 10.40 9.12 14.86
C TYR A 43 9.77 8.79 16.22
N ARG A 44 9.20 9.80 16.92
CA ARG A 44 8.41 9.58 18.14
C ARG A 44 7.22 8.66 17.86
N PHE A 45 6.46 8.93 16.81
CA PHE A 45 5.26 8.17 16.44
C PHE A 45 5.56 6.69 16.18
N ILE A 46 6.54 6.38 15.32
CA ILE A 46 6.88 4.98 15.02
C ILE A 46 7.46 4.25 16.24
N SER A 47 8.20 4.96 17.12
CA SER A 47 8.72 4.40 18.37
C SER A 47 7.59 4.00 19.33
N GLU A 48 6.62 4.90 19.54
CA GLU A 48 5.49 4.65 20.42
C GLU A 48 4.54 3.59 19.85
N ASN A 49 4.30 3.61 18.52
CA ASN A 49 3.46 2.61 17.85
C ASN A 49 4.05 1.20 17.96
N LEU A 50 5.35 1.05 17.70
CA LEU A 50 6.04 -0.23 17.84
C LEU A 50 5.99 -0.74 19.29
N THR A 51 6.32 0.15 20.24
CA THR A 51 6.30 -0.19 21.68
C THR A 51 4.91 -0.63 22.12
N ALA A 52 3.87 0.10 21.75
CA ALA A 52 2.48 -0.24 22.09
C ALA A 52 2.05 -1.58 21.49
N TYR A 53 2.43 -1.83 20.24
CA TYR A 53 2.14 -3.08 19.55
C TYR A 53 2.76 -4.29 20.26
N ILE A 54 4.09 -4.27 20.46
CA ILE A 54 4.80 -5.39 21.09
C ILE A 54 4.31 -5.59 22.53
N ASN A 55 4.14 -4.50 23.28
CA ASN A 55 3.60 -4.58 24.65
C ASN A 55 2.21 -5.20 24.70
N LYS A 56 1.33 -4.88 23.74
CA LYS A 56 0.01 -5.47 23.66
C LYS A 56 0.10 -6.97 23.38
N SER A 57 0.87 -7.39 22.38
CA SER A 57 1.03 -8.80 22.01
C SER A 57 1.59 -9.64 23.16
N GLU A 58 2.65 -9.19 23.82
CA GLU A 58 3.27 -9.92 24.95
C GLU A 58 2.35 -9.99 26.19
N ARG A 59 1.60 -8.92 26.47
CA ARG A 59 0.61 -8.91 27.56
C ARG A 59 -0.56 -9.83 27.28
N GLU A 60 -1.02 -9.91 26.03
CA GLU A 60 -2.05 -10.85 25.59
C GLU A 60 -1.54 -12.31 25.60
N ALA A 61 -0.23 -12.53 25.36
CA ALA A 61 0.42 -13.82 25.43
C ALA A 61 0.70 -14.33 26.86
N GLY A 62 0.54 -13.47 27.87
CA GLY A 62 0.56 -13.88 29.28
C GLY A 62 1.62 -13.23 30.17
N ASP A 63 2.31 -12.17 29.73
CA ASP A 63 3.14 -11.31 30.59
C ASP A 63 2.51 -9.92 30.77
N PRO A 64 1.61 -9.73 31.77
CA PRO A 64 0.91 -8.46 31.98
C PRO A 64 1.82 -7.27 32.30
N SER A 65 3.06 -7.52 32.73
CA SER A 65 4.02 -6.50 33.15
C SER A 65 5.05 -6.14 32.08
N PHE A 66 5.00 -6.80 30.93
CA PHE A 66 5.97 -6.61 29.86
C PHE A 66 6.03 -5.14 29.40
N ASP A 67 7.26 -4.62 29.27
CA ASP A 67 7.57 -3.32 28.67
C ASP A 67 8.81 -3.42 27.78
N TYR A 68 8.57 -3.42 26.46
CA TYR A 68 9.57 -3.46 25.41
C TYR A 68 10.64 -2.38 25.59
N ALA A 69 10.26 -1.21 26.10
CA ALA A 69 11.20 -0.11 26.30
C ALA A 69 12.25 -0.37 27.40
N GLN A 70 12.03 -1.36 28.26
CA GLN A 70 12.98 -1.78 29.30
C GLN A 70 13.78 -3.03 28.90
N LEU A 71 13.46 -3.65 27.77
CA LEU A 71 14.14 -4.84 27.29
C LEU A 71 15.56 -4.50 26.81
N GLY A 72 16.51 -5.42 26.99
CA GLY A 72 17.86 -5.26 26.42
C GLY A 72 17.86 -5.53 24.91
N ASP A 73 18.64 -4.76 24.14
CA ASP A 73 18.71 -4.90 22.67
C ASP A 73 18.98 -6.34 22.21
N ALA A 74 19.88 -7.06 22.89
CA ALA A 74 20.20 -8.45 22.55
C ALA A 74 19.01 -9.42 22.71
N GLN A 75 18.10 -9.13 23.66
CA GLN A 75 16.86 -9.89 23.82
C GLN A 75 15.79 -9.44 22.82
N ALA A 76 15.76 -8.16 22.48
CA ALA A 76 14.83 -7.64 21.48
C ALA A 76 15.05 -8.26 20.08
N GLU A 77 16.31 -8.53 19.71
CA GLU A 77 16.66 -9.12 18.41
C GLU A 77 15.90 -10.41 18.07
N PHE A 78 15.49 -11.21 19.06
CA PHE A 78 14.71 -12.43 18.81
C PHE A 78 13.35 -12.15 18.15
N GLY A 79 12.72 -11.00 18.44
CA GLY A 79 11.44 -10.60 17.87
C GLY A 79 11.55 -9.81 16.57
N ARG A 80 12.77 -9.48 16.10
CA ARG A 80 12.97 -8.60 14.93
C ARG A 80 12.25 -9.12 13.69
N LYS A 81 12.49 -10.39 13.33
CA LYS A 81 12.00 -10.95 12.07
C LYS A 81 10.48 -10.89 11.98
N GLU A 82 9.78 -11.40 12.99
CA GLU A 82 8.31 -11.41 13.05
C GLU A 82 7.75 -9.98 13.06
N THR A 83 8.36 -9.09 13.85
CA THR A 83 7.90 -7.70 13.90
C THR A 83 8.08 -6.97 12.57
N VAL A 84 9.18 -7.21 11.85
CA VAL A 84 9.37 -6.64 10.50
C VAL A 84 8.37 -7.23 9.51
N GLU A 85 8.08 -8.54 9.58
CA GLU A 85 7.08 -9.18 8.71
C GLU A 85 5.67 -8.57 8.93
N GLU A 86 5.33 -8.18 10.16
CA GLU A 86 4.00 -7.63 10.49
C GLU A 86 3.90 -6.10 10.38
N LYS A 87 4.97 -5.37 10.70
CA LYS A 87 4.99 -3.89 10.76
C LYS A 87 5.78 -3.23 9.65
N GLY A 88 6.63 -3.98 8.94
CA GLY A 88 7.52 -3.47 7.91
C GLY A 88 8.78 -2.78 8.42
N PHE A 89 8.95 -2.60 9.74
CA PHE A 89 10.12 -1.94 10.32
C PHE A 89 10.42 -2.44 11.73
N TYR A 90 11.62 -2.10 12.23
CA TYR A 90 12.06 -2.44 13.58
C TYR A 90 12.89 -1.33 14.21
N ILE A 91 12.72 -1.12 15.51
CA ILE A 91 13.48 -0.15 16.31
C ILE A 91 13.90 -0.85 17.59
N LEU A 92 15.20 -0.91 17.87
CA LEU A 92 15.69 -1.52 19.11
C LEU A 92 15.26 -0.71 20.34
N PRO A 93 15.13 -1.34 21.53
CA PRO A 93 14.79 -0.63 22.75
C PRO A 93 15.70 0.58 23.02
N SER A 94 17.02 0.45 22.85
CA SER A 94 17.95 1.56 23.05
C SER A 94 17.80 2.69 22.02
N GLU A 95 17.12 2.42 20.91
CA GLU A 95 16.87 3.32 19.79
C GLU A 95 15.44 3.88 19.79
N LEU A 96 14.61 3.52 20.77
CA LEU A 96 13.28 4.13 20.94
C LEU A 96 13.41 5.60 21.32
N PHE A 97 12.52 6.44 20.79
CA PHE A 97 12.48 7.88 21.05
C PHE A 97 12.62 8.22 22.54
N GLN A 98 11.83 7.56 23.41
CA GLN A 98 11.85 7.81 24.85
C GLN A 98 13.21 7.50 25.50
N ASN A 99 13.91 6.47 25.02
CA ASN A 99 15.17 6.02 25.59
C ASN A 99 16.33 6.87 25.08
N VAL A 100 16.32 7.25 23.79
CA VAL A 100 17.25 8.24 23.24
C VAL A 100 17.07 9.58 23.94
N ARG A 101 15.85 10.07 24.09
CA ARG A 101 15.53 11.31 24.81
C ARG A 101 16.06 11.29 26.24
N ARG A 102 15.85 10.20 26.99
CA ARG A 102 16.29 10.06 28.39
C ARG A 102 17.79 10.26 28.57
N ARG A 103 18.61 9.82 27.61
CA ARG A 103 20.08 9.95 27.65
C ARG A 103 20.63 11.13 26.87
N ALA A 104 19.81 11.83 26.08
CA ALA A 104 20.23 12.83 25.10
C ALA A 104 21.12 13.94 25.68
N ALA A 105 20.75 14.48 26.84
CA ALA A 105 21.53 15.55 27.50
C ALA A 105 22.95 15.14 27.92
N ASN A 106 23.19 13.83 28.07
CA ASN A 106 24.48 13.26 28.47
C ASN A 106 25.22 12.59 27.30
N ASP A 107 24.64 12.59 26.09
CA ASP A 107 25.27 12.02 24.90
C ASP A 107 26.05 13.09 24.14
N ALA A 108 27.38 13.09 24.32
CA ALA A 108 28.27 14.03 23.64
C ALA A 108 28.25 13.89 22.11
N ASN A 109 27.77 12.76 21.57
CA ASN A 109 27.67 12.45 20.14
C ASN A 109 26.22 12.17 19.72
N LEU A 110 25.24 12.85 20.32
CA LEU A 110 23.82 12.67 20.05
C LEU A 110 23.46 12.72 18.56
N ASN A 111 24.06 13.64 17.80
CA ASN A 111 23.93 13.70 16.34
C ASN A 111 24.28 12.37 15.64
N GLU A 112 25.39 11.72 16.01
CA GLU A 112 25.80 10.43 15.45
C GLU A 112 24.90 9.29 15.94
N THR A 113 24.44 9.36 17.19
CA THR A 113 23.45 8.43 17.73
C THR A 113 22.16 8.48 16.92
N LEU A 114 21.61 9.67 16.66
CA LEU A 114 20.39 9.86 15.88
C LEU A 114 20.59 9.43 14.41
N ALA A 115 21.71 9.80 13.80
CA ALA A 115 22.03 9.39 12.42
C ALA A 115 22.06 7.85 12.29
N ARG A 116 22.65 7.16 13.26
CA ARG A 116 22.66 5.69 13.31
C ARG A 116 21.25 5.13 13.52
N VAL A 117 20.46 5.70 14.43
CA VAL A 117 19.07 5.28 14.68
C VAL A 117 18.25 5.37 13.39
N PHE A 118 18.26 6.51 12.70
CA PHE A 118 17.50 6.67 11.46
C PHE A 118 17.94 5.68 10.38
N LYS A 119 19.25 5.50 10.20
CA LYS A 119 19.77 4.49 9.28
C LYS A 119 19.36 3.06 9.66
N ASN A 120 19.31 2.74 10.95
CA ASN A 120 18.91 1.41 11.42
C ASN A 120 17.41 1.16 11.23
N ILE A 121 16.58 2.19 11.39
CA ILE A 121 15.14 2.13 11.11
C ILE A 121 14.92 1.87 9.62
N GLU A 122 15.53 2.65 8.73
CA GLU A 122 15.43 2.43 7.28
C GLU A 122 16.01 1.07 6.86
N GLY A 123 17.16 0.71 7.46
CA GLY A 123 17.83 -0.57 7.23
C GLY A 123 17.06 -1.79 7.71
N SER A 124 16.12 -1.62 8.66
CA SER A 124 15.33 -2.72 9.21
C SER A 124 14.35 -3.33 8.20
N ALA A 125 13.96 -2.56 7.18
CA ALA A 125 13.03 -2.97 6.15
C ALA A 125 13.71 -3.54 4.89
N VAL A 126 15.04 -3.49 4.81
CA VAL A 126 15.79 -3.92 3.61
C VAL A 126 15.57 -5.39 3.32
N GLY A 127 15.20 -5.71 2.08
CA GLY A 127 14.86 -7.05 1.64
C GLY A 127 13.43 -7.50 1.98
N THR A 128 12.58 -6.58 2.47
CA THR A 128 11.17 -6.85 2.76
C THR A 128 10.24 -6.05 1.84
N ASP A 129 8.95 -6.40 1.82
CA ASP A 129 7.95 -5.70 0.99
C ASP A 129 7.76 -4.22 1.42
N ALA A 130 8.22 -3.83 2.62
CA ALA A 130 8.17 -2.46 3.12
C ALA A 130 9.45 -1.62 2.84
N GLU A 131 10.45 -2.18 2.14
CA GLU A 131 11.71 -1.48 1.85
C GLU A 131 11.47 -0.14 1.14
N ASP A 132 10.65 -0.15 0.08
CA ASP A 132 10.38 1.04 -0.73
C ASP A 132 9.60 2.12 0.04
N ASP A 133 8.84 1.74 1.07
CA ASP A 133 8.04 2.67 1.89
C ASP A 133 8.89 3.41 2.94
N LEU A 134 10.01 2.84 3.38
CA LEU A 134 10.89 3.44 4.40
C LEU A 134 12.19 4.01 3.84
N LYS A 135 12.59 3.60 2.64
CA LYS A 135 13.84 4.04 2.04
C LYS A 135 13.84 5.56 1.83
N GLY A 136 14.82 6.22 2.43
CA GLY A 136 14.99 7.67 2.34
C GLY A 136 14.00 8.49 3.17
N LEU A 137 13.30 7.86 4.11
CA LEU A 137 12.31 8.50 4.96
C LEU A 137 12.89 9.63 5.83
N PHE A 138 14.17 9.52 6.21
CA PHE A 138 14.88 10.50 7.01
C PHE A 138 15.98 11.24 6.23
N ASP A 139 16.05 11.12 4.90
CA ASP A 139 17.09 11.75 4.06
C ASP A 139 17.15 13.28 4.22
N ASP A 140 15.98 13.92 4.40
CA ASP A 140 15.87 15.37 4.59
C ASP A 140 16.22 15.82 6.03
N LEU A 141 16.48 14.89 6.95
CA LEU A 141 16.78 15.14 8.36
C LEU A 141 18.30 15.10 8.64
N ASP A 142 19.02 16.13 8.22
CA ASP A 142 20.47 16.23 8.43
C ASP A 142 20.85 16.65 9.88
N VAL A 143 20.93 15.70 10.80
CA VAL A 143 21.39 15.94 12.18
C VAL A 143 22.85 16.41 12.31
N ASN A 144 23.60 16.40 11.20
CA ASN A 144 24.98 16.86 11.12
C ASN A 144 25.13 18.23 10.43
N SER A 145 24.03 18.89 10.12
CA SER A 145 24.04 20.16 9.42
C SER A 145 24.80 21.25 10.17
N SER A 146 25.61 22.03 9.44
CA SER A 146 26.23 23.25 9.98
C SER A 146 25.19 24.30 10.41
N LYS A 147 23.96 24.22 9.87
CA LYS A 147 22.83 25.08 10.23
C LYS A 147 22.35 24.83 11.67
N LEU A 148 22.43 23.58 12.16
CA LEU A 148 22.20 23.27 13.57
C LEU A 148 23.31 23.84 14.47
N GLY A 149 24.53 23.91 13.96
CA GLY A 149 25.63 24.57 14.67
C GLY A 149 26.98 24.22 14.07
N ASN A 150 27.94 25.12 14.26
CA ASN A 150 29.29 24.96 13.73
C ASN A 150 30.16 23.94 14.51
N THR A 151 29.68 23.47 15.66
CA THR A 151 30.37 22.45 16.47
C THR A 151 29.39 21.36 16.88
N VAL A 152 29.90 20.14 17.10
CA VAL A 152 29.10 18.98 17.54
C VAL A 152 28.32 19.31 18.81
N ALA A 153 28.96 19.94 19.80
CA ALA A 153 28.30 20.37 21.03
C ALA A 153 27.10 21.30 20.81
N LYS A 154 27.22 22.29 19.90
CA LYS A 154 26.11 23.21 19.59
C LYS A 154 24.98 22.53 18.83
N ARG A 155 25.30 21.58 17.93
CA ARG A 155 24.28 20.76 17.24
C ARG A 155 23.51 19.94 18.26
N ASN A 156 24.23 19.25 19.15
CA ASN A 156 23.63 18.39 20.17
C ASN A 156 22.79 19.18 21.17
N GLU A 157 23.19 20.39 21.56
CA GLU A 157 22.36 21.28 22.39
C GLU A 157 20.98 21.54 21.75
N LYS A 158 20.93 21.79 20.43
CA LYS A 158 19.67 22.01 19.71
C LYS A 158 18.87 20.73 19.51
N LEU A 159 19.52 19.61 19.24
CA LEU A 159 18.88 18.30 19.10
C LEU A 159 18.23 17.85 20.42
N VAL A 160 18.88 18.10 21.57
CA VAL A 160 18.28 17.87 22.90
C VAL A 160 17.01 18.70 23.07
N LYS A 161 17.06 20.01 22.80
CA LYS A 161 15.89 20.89 22.88
C LYS A 161 14.74 20.40 21.99
N LEU A 162 15.06 19.93 20.78
CA LEU A 162 14.08 19.39 19.84
C LEU A 162 13.44 18.09 20.37
N LEU A 163 14.24 17.13 20.83
CA LEU A 163 13.74 15.88 21.43
C LEU A 163 12.85 16.15 22.65
N ASP A 164 13.25 17.07 23.52
CA ASP A 164 12.48 17.42 24.70
C ASP A 164 11.16 18.09 24.35
N ALA A 165 11.20 19.07 23.46
CA ALA A 165 9.99 19.79 23.08
C ALA A 165 9.00 18.89 22.33
N ILE A 166 9.46 18.00 21.44
CA ILE A 166 8.61 16.99 20.80
C ILE A 166 8.09 15.98 21.83
N GLY A 167 8.92 15.52 22.75
CA GLY A 167 8.53 14.55 23.76
C GLY A 167 7.53 15.08 24.79
N ASP A 168 7.53 16.38 25.06
CA ASP A 168 6.59 17.02 25.98
C ASP A 168 5.20 17.27 25.37
N LEU A 169 5.03 17.05 24.06
CA LEU A 169 3.75 17.21 23.40
C LEU A 169 2.71 16.25 24.02
N PRO A 170 1.55 16.76 24.48
CA PRO A 170 0.49 15.95 25.10
C PRO A 170 -0.39 15.32 24.02
N LEU A 171 0.10 14.25 23.41
CA LEU A 171 -0.50 13.66 22.21
C LEU A 171 -1.50 12.52 22.51
N GLY A 172 -1.65 12.10 23.77
CA GLY A 172 -2.63 11.10 24.20
C GLY A 172 -2.32 9.66 23.72
N ASN A 173 -3.34 8.79 23.65
CA ASN A 173 -3.21 7.48 22.99
C ASN A 173 -3.31 7.69 21.47
N PHE A 174 -2.22 7.40 20.76
CA PHE A 174 -1.99 7.82 19.38
C PHE A 174 -2.69 7.00 18.30
N GLU A 175 -3.25 5.83 18.64
CA GLU A 175 -3.95 4.97 17.67
C GLU A 175 -5.18 5.70 17.05
N ASP A 176 -5.80 6.64 17.78
CA ASP A 176 -7.03 7.32 17.34
C ASP A 176 -6.81 8.71 16.71
N ASN A 177 -5.64 9.36 16.89
CA ASN A 177 -5.44 10.79 16.56
C ASN A 177 -4.26 11.11 15.61
N SER A 178 -3.52 10.11 15.12
CA SER A 178 -2.29 10.29 14.34
C SER A 178 -2.48 11.08 13.03
N ILE A 179 -3.55 10.79 12.27
CA ILE A 179 -3.83 11.43 10.97
C ILE A 179 -4.09 12.93 11.11
N ASP A 180 -4.84 13.35 12.13
CA ASP A 180 -5.16 14.76 12.37
C ASP A 180 -3.89 15.51 12.86
N LEU A 181 -3.05 14.86 13.68
CA LEU A 181 -1.87 15.50 14.26
C LEU A 181 -0.77 15.85 13.25
N PHE A 182 -0.38 14.91 12.38
CA PHE A 182 0.65 15.18 11.37
C PHE A 182 0.18 16.20 10.34
N GLY A 183 -1.10 16.14 9.95
CA GLY A 183 -1.73 17.15 9.11
C GLY A 183 -1.71 18.54 9.74
N ASP A 184 -2.10 18.65 11.02
CA ASP A 184 -2.09 19.91 11.78
C ASP A 184 -0.67 20.47 11.95
N ALA A 185 0.30 19.62 12.31
CA ALA A 185 1.70 20.03 12.45
C ALA A 185 2.26 20.56 11.12
N TYR A 186 2.02 19.83 10.03
CA TYR A 186 2.45 20.21 8.68
C TYR A 186 1.82 21.53 8.25
N GLU A 187 0.50 21.66 8.38
CA GLU A 187 -0.25 22.88 8.05
C GLU A 187 0.29 24.09 8.83
N TYR A 188 0.45 23.94 10.14
CA TYR A 188 0.92 25.03 10.99
C TYR A 188 2.36 25.45 10.65
N LEU A 189 3.25 24.49 10.41
CA LEU A 189 4.60 24.77 9.93
C LEU A 189 4.55 25.57 8.62
N MET A 190 3.74 25.15 7.65
CA MET A 190 3.65 25.85 6.36
C MET A 190 3.06 27.25 6.48
N GLN A 191 2.02 27.44 7.30
CA GLN A 191 1.45 28.76 7.60
C GLN A 191 2.48 29.68 8.27
N MET A 192 3.25 29.16 9.24
CA MET A 192 4.33 29.89 9.90
C MET A 192 5.40 30.38 8.91
N TYR A 193 5.69 29.60 7.86
CA TYR A 193 6.64 30.02 6.82
C TYR A 193 6.08 30.98 5.80
N ALA A 194 4.84 30.78 5.36
CA ALA A 194 4.18 31.75 4.48
C ALA A 194 4.17 33.16 5.12
N SER A 195 3.95 33.22 6.44
CA SER A 195 3.95 34.48 7.19
C SER A 195 5.35 35.10 7.41
N SER A 196 6.42 34.29 7.40
CA SER A 196 7.80 34.76 7.71
C SER A 196 8.68 34.96 6.48
N ALA A 197 8.43 34.26 5.37
CA ALA A 197 9.30 34.27 4.19
C ALA A 197 8.92 35.31 3.12
N GLY A 198 7.80 36.03 3.25
CA GLY A 198 7.33 36.99 2.23
C GLY A 198 7.10 36.38 0.84
N LYS A 199 7.06 35.04 0.74
CA LYS A 199 6.80 34.25 -0.46
C LYS A 199 5.41 33.59 -0.36
N SER A 200 4.75 33.39 -1.49
CA SER A 200 3.42 32.74 -1.57
C SER A 200 3.52 31.26 -1.16
N GLY A 201 3.48 30.97 0.14
CA GLY A 201 3.38 29.60 0.66
C GLY A 201 2.06 28.89 0.33
N GLY A 202 1.11 29.58 -0.33
CA GLY A 202 -0.20 29.05 -0.72
C GLY A 202 -0.17 28.07 -1.90
N GLU A 203 0.97 27.88 -2.57
CA GLU A 203 1.09 26.99 -3.73
C GLU A 203 1.37 25.51 -3.37
N TYR A 204 1.63 25.19 -2.10
CA TYR A 204 2.11 23.85 -1.68
C TYR A 204 1.18 23.09 -0.72
N TYR A 205 0.07 23.69 -0.29
CA TYR A 205 -0.82 23.10 0.71
C TYR A 205 -2.28 23.57 0.52
N THR A 206 -3.22 22.63 0.64
CA THR A 206 -4.67 22.91 0.58
C THR A 206 -5.23 23.00 2.01
N PRO A 207 -5.73 24.17 2.46
CA PRO A 207 -6.31 24.34 3.80
C PRO A 207 -7.31 23.24 4.15
N GLN A 208 -7.40 22.85 5.43
CA GLN A 208 -8.24 21.73 5.84
C GLN A 208 -9.71 21.89 5.48
N GLU A 209 -10.25 23.10 5.65
CA GLU A 209 -11.64 23.42 5.34
C GLU A 209 -11.90 23.31 3.84
N VAL A 210 -10.93 23.71 3.01
CA VAL A 210 -11.00 23.56 1.55
C VAL A 210 -10.87 22.09 1.16
N SER A 211 -9.96 21.34 1.77
CA SER A 211 -9.78 19.92 1.53
C SER A 211 -11.02 19.10 1.92
N GLU A 212 -11.64 19.43 3.06
CA GLU A 212 -12.88 18.81 3.49
C GLU A 212 -14.05 19.16 2.56
N LEU A 213 -14.15 20.43 2.14
CA LEU A 213 -15.16 20.85 1.16
C LEU A 213 -15.01 20.09 -0.16
N LEU A 214 -13.79 19.99 -0.69
CA LEU A 214 -13.49 19.23 -1.92
C LEU A 214 -13.82 17.75 -1.77
N ALA A 215 -13.43 17.13 -0.64
CA ALA A 215 -13.78 15.75 -0.34
C ALA A 215 -15.30 15.56 -0.27
N ARG A 216 -16.03 16.45 0.41
CA ARG A 216 -17.50 16.40 0.50
C ARG A 216 -18.15 16.56 -0.88
N ILE A 217 -17.71 17.53 -1.69
CA ILE A 217 -18.22 17.77 -3.05
C ILE A 217 -18.03 16.54 -3.94
N THR A 218 -16.85 15.92 -3.92
CA THR A 218 -16.50 14.78 -4.79
C THR A 218 -17.23 13.49 -4.41
N VAL A 219 -17.68 13.39 -3.15
CA VAL A 219 -18.40 12.23 -2.61
C VAL A 219 -19.89 12.47 -2.39
N VAL A 220 -20.46 13.60 -2.81
CA VAL A 220 -21.90 13.88 -2.69
C VAL A 220 -22.71 12.71 -3.25
N GLY A 221 -23.66 12.21 -2.44
CA GLY A 221 -24.53 11.09 -2.80
C GLY A 221 -23.84 9.72 -2.82
N LYS A 222 -22.56 9.62 -2.46
CA LYS A 222 -21.80 8.37 -2.38
C LYS A 222 -21.59 7.97 -0.93
N THR A 223 -21.86 6.70 -0.63
CA THR A 223 -21.56 6.10 0.68
C THR A 223 -20.20 5.42 0.71
N GLN A 224 -19.55 5.23 -0.45
CA GLN A 224 -18.23 4.64 -0.60
C GLN A 224 -17.60 5.04 -1.94
N VAL A 225 -16.27 5.06 -2.01
CA VAL A 225 -15.49 5.31 -3.23
C VAL A 225 -14.39 4.27 -3.42
N ASN A 226 -14.01 4.08 -4.67
CA ASN A 226 -13.13 2.98 -5.08
C ASN A 226 -11.63 3.27 -4.95
N LYS A 227 -11.22 4.48 -5.35
CA LYS A 227 -9.86 5.00 -5.25
C LYS A 227 -10.00 6.51 -5.25
N VAL A 228 -9.18 7.17 -4.46
CA VAL A 228 -9.01 8.62 -4.51
C VAL A 228 -7.66 8.86 -5.15
N TYR A 229 -7.63 9.64 -6.21
CA TYR A 229 -6.42 9.91 -6.96
C TYR A 229 -6.21 11.42 -7.02
N ASP A 230 -5.01 11.84 -6.62
CA ASP A 230 -4.55 13.22 -6.70
C ASP A 230 -3.20 13.23 -7.44
N PRO A 231 -3.14 13.69 -8.70
CA PRO A 231 -1.92 13.69 -9.50
C PRO A 231 -0.86 14.67 -9.01
N ALA A 232 -1.20 15.58 -8.08
CA ALA A 232 -0.30 16.60 -7.53
C ALA A 232 -0.49 16.69 -6.00
N VAL A 233 -0.47 15.53 -5.35
CA VAL A 233 -0.91 15.31 -3.96
C VAL A 233 -0.24 16.17 -2.88
N GLY A 234 0.97 16.68 -3.15
CA GLY A 234 1.73 17.47 -2.19
C GLY A 234 1.84 16.78 -0.82
N SER A 235 1.27 17.40 0.22
CA SER A 235 1.27 16.89 1.59
C SER A 235 0.46 15.60 1.87
N GLY A 236 -0.33 15.09 0.92
CA GLY A 236 -1.21 13.93 1.19
C GLY A 236 -2.50 14.26 1.95
N SER A 237 -2.59 15.45 2.56
CA SER A 237 -3.69 15.84 3.46
C SER A 237 -5.08 15.78 2.82
N LEU A 238 -5.20 16.14 1.53
CA LEU A 238 -6.46 16.04 0.79
C LEU A 238 -6.95 14.59 0.69
N LEU A 239 -6.07 13.64 0.35
CA LEU A 239 -6.44 12.22 0.24
C LEU A 239 -6.94 11.67 1.57
N LEU A 240 -6.30 12.05 2.68
CA LEU A 240 -6.69 11.61 4.02
C LEU A 240 -8.08 12.13 4.43
N LYS A 241 -8.53 13.28 3.91
CA LYS A 241 -9.90 13.79 4.16
C LYS A 241 -10.99 12.88 3.61
N PHE A 242 -10.74 12.11 2.54
CA PHE A 242 -11.74 11.18 2.01
C PHE A 242 -12.04 10.05 2.99
N ALA A 243 -11.02 9.50 3.65
CA ALA A 243 -11.19 8.49 4.69
C ALA A 243 -11.95 9.05 5.90
N LYS A 244 -11.78 10.33 6.24
CA LYS A 244 -12.51 11.00 7.32
C LYS A 244 -13.98 11.28 6.97
N VAL A 245 -14.25 11.72 5.75
CA VAL A 245 -15.61 12.07 5.28
C VAL A 245 -16.45 10.82 5.00
N LEU A 246 -15.86 9.79 4.39
CA LEU A 246 -16.57 8.56 4.05
C LEU A 246 -16.50 7.50 5.15
N GLY A 247 -15.48 7.53 6.01
CA GLY A 247 -15.08 6.42 6.89
C GLY A 247 -13.95 5.60 6.27
N LYS A 248 -12.99 5.15 7.10
CA LYS A 248 -11.76 4.45 6.67
C LYS A 248 -12.04 3.24 5.78
N ASP A 249 -13.11 2.52 6.07
CA ASP A 249 -13.49 1.29 5.33
C ASP A 249 -14.29 1.57 4.04
N ASN A 250 -14.70 2.82 3.82
CA ASN A 250 -15.53 3.23 2.68
C ASN A 250 -14.70 3.84 1.55
N VAL A 251 -13.37 3.89 1.69
CA VAL A 251 -12.41 4.12 0.60
C VAL A 251 -11.74 2.77 0.29
N ARG A 252 -12.20 2.10 -0.77
CA ARG A 252 -11.77 0.73 -1.08
C ARG A 252 -10.33 0.69 -1.60
N GLN A 253 -9.65 -0.44 -1.45
CA GLN A 253 -8.35 -0.72 -2.07
C GLN A 253 -8.50 -1.09 -3.57
N GLY A 254 -9.01 -0.18 -4.39
CA GLY A 254 -8.88 -0.28 -5.85
C GLY A 254 -10.03 -0.95 -6.62
N PHE A 255 -10.00 -0.75 -7.94
CA PHE A 255 -11.03 -1.02 -8.98
C PHE A 255 -11.63 -2.43 -8.95
N PHE A 256 -10.90 -3.38 -8.38
CA PHE A 256 -11.25 -4.79 -8.34
C PHE A 256 -11.50 -5.33 -6.94
N ALA A 257 -11.91 -4.51 -5.96
CA ALA A 257 -12.29 -5.00 -4.61
C ALA A 257 -13.35 -6.13 -4.62
N TRP A 258 -14.16 -6.24 -5.68
CA TRP A 258 -15.11 -7.35 -5.87
C TRP A 258 -14.46 -8.68 -6.29
N LEU A 259 -13.15 -8.68 -6.58
CA LEU A 259 -12.31 -9.86 -6.79
C LEU A 259 -11.47 -10.21 -5.55
N ASN A 260 -11.45 -9.37 -4.51
CA ASN A 260 -10.86 -9.72 -3.20
C ASN A 260 -11.79 -10.66 -2.42
N VAL A 261 -11.94 -11.88 -2.93
CA VAL A 261 -12.78 -12.98 -2.42
C VAL A 261 -12.10 -14.30 -2.78
N PRO A 262 -12.54 -15.46 -2.22
CA PRO A 262 -12.00 -16.77 -2.61
C PRO A 262 -12.04 -17.01 -4.13
N ALA A 263 -11.07 -17.76 -4.65
CA ALA A 263 -10.81 -17.92 -6.08
C ALA A 263 -12.04 -18.44 -6.86
N GLU A 264 -12.83 -19.33 -6.26
CA GLU A 264 -14.03 -19.89 -6.88
C GLU A 264 -15.14 -18.85 -7.04
N VAL A 265 -15.26 -17.95 -6.04
CA VAL A 265 -16.21 -16.83 -6.10
C VAL A 265 -15.76 -15.83 -7.15
N ALA A 266 -14.47 -15.50 -7.18
CA ALA A 266 -13.89 -14.62 -8.19
C ALA A 266 -14.06 -15.20 -9.61
N ALA A 267 -13.82 -16.50 -9.80
CA ALA A 267 -13.94 -17.18 -11.09
C ALA A 267 -15.36 -17.09 -11.64
N ARG A 268 -16.37 -17.34 -10.80
CA ARG A 268 -17.78 -17.15 -11.18
C ARG A 268 -18.11 -15.71 -11.54
N ARG A 269 -17.61 -14.74 -10.77
CA ARG A 269 -17.86 -13.30 -11.02
C ARG A 269 -17.20 -12.79 -12.30
N LEU A 270 -16.11 -13.41 -12.74
CA LEU A 270 -15.42 -13.05 -13.98
C LEU A 270 -16.15 -13.52 -15.24
N LEU A 271 -17.01 -14.55 -15.16
CA LEU A 271 -17.83 -14.95 -16.30
C LEU A 271 -18.78 -13.83 -16.72
N GLY A 272 -18.79 -13.53 -18.01
CA GLY A 272 -19.53 -12.42 -18.59
C GLY A 272 -18.81 -11.07 -18.56
N CYS A 273 -17.75 -10.92 -17.76
CA CYS A 273 -16.89 -9.73 -17.82
C CYS A 273 -16.14 -9.65 -19.15
N GLU A 274 -15.67 -8.46 -19.52
CA GLU A 274 -14.99 -8.23 -20.79
C GLU A 274 -13.52 -7.90 -20.59
N LEU A 275 -12.66 -8.45 -21.45
CA LEU A 275 -11.29 -7.99 -21.63
C LEU A 275 -11.24 -7.08 -22.86
N VAL A 276 -10.66 -5.90 -22.69
CA VAL A 276 -10.42 -4.92 -23.73
C VAL A 276 -8.92 -4.84 -23.98
N ARG A 277 -8.52 -4.91 -25.25
CA ARG A 277 -7.12 -4.94 -25.65
C ARG A 277 -6.90 -3.94 -26.78
N GLU A 278 -5.94 -3.03 -26.60
CA GLU A 278 -5.53 -2.09 -27.65
C GLU A 278 -4.27 -2.57 -28.38
N ILE A 279 -4.34 -2.79 -29.68
CA ILE A 279 -3.21 -3.21 -30.52
C ILE A 279 -3.13 -2.31 -31.75
N GLY A 280 -2.06 -1.52 -31.87
CA GLY A 280 -1.86 -0.62 -33.01
C GLY A 280 -2.97 0.41 -33.20
N GLY A 281 -3.51 0.96 -32.10
CA GLY A 281 -4.62 1.92 -32.10
C GLY A 281 -5.99 1.33 -32.41
N ARG A 282 -6.12 -0.01 -32.46
CA ARG A 282 -7.40 -0.71 -32.62
C ARG A 282 -7.77 -1.42 -31.33
N GLU A 283 -9.01 -1.25 -30.92
CA GLU A 283 -9.59 -1.94 -29.78
C GLU A 283 -10.12 -3.32 -30.19
N ILE A 284 -9.83 -4.33 -29.37
CA ILE A 284 -10.40 -5.67 -29.44
C ILE A 284 -11.11 -5.92 -28.12
N ARG A 285 -12.38 -6.36 -28.18
CA ARG A 285 -13.20 -6.64 -27.01
C ARG A 285 -13.65 -8.09 -27.03
N VAL A 286 -13.43 -8.79 -25.92
CA VAL A 286 -13.82 -10.20 -25.77
C VAL A 286 -14.52 -10.41 -24.43
N ARG A 287 -15.51 -11.30 -24.39
CA ARG A 287 -16.22 -11.70 -23.17
C ARG A 287 -15.59 -12.97 -22.60
N ILE A 288 -15.34 -12.99 -21.29
CA ILE A 288 -14.89 -14.19 -20.58
C ILE A 288 -16.06 -15.18 -20.47
N VAL A 289 -15.89 -16.39 -21.01
CA VAL A 289 -16.94 -17.43 -21.01
C VAL A 289 -16.54 -18.71 -20.28
N GLU A 290 -15.27 -18.83 -19.89
CA GLU A 290 -14.77 -19.98 -19.16
C GLU A 290 -13.55 -19.61 -18.30
N THR A 291 -13.55 -20.10 -17.07
CA THR A 291 -12.54 -19.80 -16.03
C THR A 291 -12.20 -21.02 -15.18
N GLU A 292 -10.98 -21.06 -14.64
CA GLU A 292 -10.56 -22.05 -13.63
C GLU A 292 -9.96 -21.34 -12.40
N ALA A 293 -10.37 -21.75 -11.20
CA ALA A 293 -9.93 -21.16 -9.94
C ALA A 293 -8.69 -21.88 -9.37
N TYR A 294 -7.72 -21.09 -8.90
CA TYR A 294 -6.50 -21.55 -8.23
C TYR A 294 -6.21 -20.66 -7.01
N ASP A 295 -5.80 -21.27 -5.91
CA ASP A 295 -5.35 -20.57 -4.70
C ASP A 295 -4.07 -21.21 -4.16
N GLN A 296 -3.52 -20.64 -3.09
CA GLN A 296 -2.25 -21.09 -2.53
C GLN A 296 -2.36 -22.45 -1.81
N GLY A 297 -3.56 -22.88 -1.42
CA GLY A 297 -3.79 -24.18 -0.78
C GLY A 297 -3.93 -25.33 -1.77
N ASP A 298 -4.10 -25.04 -3.06
CA ASP A 298 -4.36 -26.03 -4.11
C ASP A 298 -3.06 -26.57 -4.73
N GLU A 299 -2.82 -27.88 -4.63
CA GLU A 299 -1.64 -28.57 -5.18
C GLU A 299 -1.45 -28.38 -6.69
N ALA A 300 -2.52 -28.06 -7.43
CA ALA A 300 -2.43 -27.78 -8.86
C ALA A 300 -2.04 -26.32 -9.18
N SER A 301 -1.96 -25.46 -8.16
CA SER A 301 -1.63 -24.04 -8.31
C SER A 301 -0.13 -23.78 -8.42
N HIS A 302 0.22 -22.76 -9.19
CA HIS A 302 1.60 -22.28 -9.31
C HIS A 302 2.11 -21.65 -8.02
N THR A 303 1.23 -21.35 -7.07
CA THR A 303 1.53 -20.68 -5.79
C THR A 303 1.61 -21.65 -4.61
N PHE A 304 1.30 -22.95 -4.81
CA PHE A 304 1.26 -23.96 -3.74
C PHE A 304 2.54 -24.03 -2.90
N ASN A 305 3.70 -23.95 -3.56
CA ASN A 305 5.01 -23.98 -2.91
C ASN A 305 5.49 -22.59 -2.44
N GLY A 306 4.60 -21.60 -2.37
CA GLY A 306 4.90 -20.23 -1.97
C GLY A 306 5.36 -19.30 -3.10
N ARG A 307 5.74 -18.09 -2.71
CA ARG A 307 6.14 -16.99 -3.59
C ARG A 307 7.55 -17.21 -4.15
N THR A 308 7.71 -16.97 -5.44
CA THR A 308 8.96 -17.04 -6.21
C THR A 308 8.97 -15.93 -7.27
N GLY A 309 10.13 -15.60 -7.82
CA GLY A 309 10.20 -14.61 -8.92
C GLY A 309 9.44 -15.01 -10.21
N ARG A 310 8.94 -16.25 -10.33
CA ARG A 310 8.17 -16.68 -11.51
C ARG A 310 6.67 -16.49 -11.36
N ASN A 311 6.17 -16.46 -10.13
CA ASN A 311 4.75 -16.41 -9.76
C ASN A 311 4.41 -15.20 -8.87
N ASP A 312 5.36 -14.29 -8.63
CA ASP A 312 5.23 -13.09 -7.81
C ASP A 312 3.98 -12.26 -8.14
N ALA A 313 3.64 -12.15 -9.43
CA ALA A 313 2.45 -11.43 -9.87
C ALA A 313 1.14 -12.02 -9.30
N MET A 314 1.08 -13.32 -9.01
CA MET A 314 -0.10 -13.94 -8.36
C MET A 314 -0.29 -13.53 -6.90
N PHE A 315 0.70 -12.90 -6.28
CA PHE A 315 0.65 -12.42 -4.90
C PHE A 315 0.36 -10.92 -4.81
N LYS A 316 0.19 -10.22 -5.94
CA LYS A 316 -0.22 -8.81 -5.97
C LYS A 316 -1.69 -8.65 -5.56
N SER A 317 -2.12 -7.42 -5.31
CA SER A 317 -3.54 -7.08 -5.13
C SER A 317 -4.43 -7.53 -6.31
N ALA A 318 -5.70 -7.80 -6.00
CA ALA A 318 -6.67 -8.30 -6.96
C ALA A 318 -6.84 -7.37 -8.18
N GLY A 319 -6.98 -7.96 -9.37
CA GLY A 319 -7.10 -7.23 -10.63
C GLY A 319 -5.79 -7.05 -11.41
N HIS A 320 -4.68 -7.58 -10.92
CA HIS A 320 -3.48 -7.73 -11.73
C HIS A 320 -3.57 -8.94 -12.65
N MET A 321 -2.85 -8.92 -13.76
CA MET A 321 -2.71 -10.07 -14.66
C MET A 321 -1.49 -10.90 -14.25
N TYR A 322 -1.63 -12.23 -14.23
CA TYR A 322 -0.49 -13.14 -14.15
C TYR A 322 -0.37 -13.90 -15.46
N VAL A 323 0.80 -13.88 -16.09
CA VAL A 323 1.04 -14.61 -17.34
C VAL A 323 2.17 -15.61 -17.14
N TYR A 324 1.95 -16.85 -17.58
CA TYR A 324 2.95 -17.90 -17.51
C TYR A 324 3.02 -18.69 -18.81
N PHE A 325 4.13 -19.38 -18.99
CA PHE A 325 4.38 -20.20 -20.16
C PHE A 325 4.09 -21.66 -19.83
N THR A 326 3.38 -22.36 -20.70
CA THR A 326 3.02 -23.77 -20.57
C THR A 326 3.46 -24.57 -21.80
N TYR A 327 3.86 -25.82 -21.56
CA TYR A 327 4.32 -26.79 -22.58
C TYR A 327 5.36 -26.24 -23.57
N GLY A 328 6.16 -25.24 -23.17
CA GLY A 328 7.23 -24.68 -24.00
C GLY A 328 6.77 -23.91 -25.24
N MET A 329 5.47 -23.66 -25.44
CA MET A 329 4.95 -23.02 -26.66
C MET A 329 3.81 -22.01 -26.47
N HIS A 330 3.14 -22.01 -25.32
CA HIS A 330 1.91 -21.21 -25.15
C HIS A 330 1.94 -20.37 -23.88
N HIS A 331 1.44 -19.14 -23.96
CA HIS A 331 1.16 -18.31 -22.79
C HIS A 331 -0.26 -18.53 -22.29
N CYS A 332 -0.43 -18.59 -20.98
CA CYS A 332 -1.73 -18.60 -20.31
C CYS A 332 -1.80 -17.37 -19.38
N CYS A 333 -2.98 -16.79 -19.21
CA CYS A 333 -3.18 -15.63 -18.35
C CYS A 333 -4.26 -15.85 -17.29
N ASN A 334 -3.99 -15.32 -16.10
CA ASN A 334 -4.90 -15.31 -14.96
C ASN A 334 -5.22 -13.88 -14.56
N VAL A 335 -6.39 -13.68 -13.95
CA VAL A 335 -6.73 -12.48 -13.18
C VAL A 335 -6.50 -12.79 -11.71
N VAL A 336 -5.64 -12.02 -11.05
CA VAL A 336 -5.30 -12.17 -9.64
C VAL A 336 -6.52 -11.80 -8.77
N CYS A 337 -6.75 -12.56 -7.72
CA CYS A 337 -7.89 -12.41 -6.81
C CYS A 337 -7.50 -12.73 -5.36
N GLY A 338 -8.40 -12.45 -4.43
CA GLY A 338 -8.13 -12.61 -3.00
C GLY A 338 -7.26 -11.49 -2.41
N PRO A 339 -6.85 -11.63 -1.13
CA PRO A 339 -6.05 -10.63 -0.45
C PRO A 339 -4.63 -10.59 -1.03
N GLU A 340 -4.05 -9.39 -1.07
CA GLU A 340 -2.64 -9.22 -1.44
C GLU A 340 -1.74 -10.04 -0.51
N GLY A 341 -0.67 -10.61 -1.06
CA GLY A 341 0.22 -11.54 -0.35
C GLY A 341 -0.28 -12.98 -0.28
N TYR A 342 -1.53 -13.27 -0.68
CA TYR A 342 -2.04 -14.64 -0.81
C TYR A 342 -2.09 -15.04 -2.29
N GLY A 343 -1.34 -16.10 -2.65
CA GLY A 343 -1.16 -16.48 -4.05
C GLY A 343 -2.41 -17.08 -4.68
N SER A 344 -3.31 -16.25 -5.24
CA SER A 344 -4.60 -16.67 -5.77
C SER A 344 -4.97 -15.99 -7.08
N GLY A 345 -5.59 -16.74 -7.98
CA GLY A 345 -5.94 -16.22 -9.30
C GLY A 345 -6.82 -17.14 -10.11
N VAL A 346 -7.48 -16.53 -11.09
CA VAL A 346 -8.45 -17.18 -11.97
C VAL A 346 -7.87 -17.25 -13.38
N LEU A 347 -7.59 -18.46 -13.86
CA LEU A 347 -7.17 -18.68 -15.25
C LEU A 347 -8.33 -18.34 -16.19
N ILE A 348 -8.07 -17.50 -17.19
CA ILE A 348 -9.02 -17.24 -18.27
C ILE A 348 -8.82 -18.31 -19.35
N ARG A 349 -9.82 -19.16 -19.53
CA ARG A 349 -9.67 -20.40 -20.30
C ARG A 349 -10.35 -20.33 -21.67
N ALA A 350 -11.43 -19.58 -21.82
CA ALA A 350 -11.99 -19.24 -23.12
C ALA A 350 -12.69 -17.87 -23.10
N VAL A 351 -12.68 -17.21 -24.26
CA VAL A 351 -13.39 -15.94 -24.48
C VAL A 351 -14.21 -15.98 -25.77
N GLU A 352 -15.33 -15.27 -25.79
CA GLU A 352 -16.16 -14.99 -26.96
C GLU A 352 -15.78 -13.61 -27.52
N PRO A 353 -15.30 -13.48 -28.77
CA PRO A 353 -15.06 -12.18 -29.39
C PRO A 353 -16.35 -11.37 -29.53
N LEU A 354 -16.31 -10.09 -29.15
CA LEU A 354 -17.42 -9.14 -29.30
C LEU A 354 -17.10 -8.11 -30.38
N GLU A 355 -15.87 -7.59 -30.40
CA GLU A 355 -15.39 -6.60 -31.36
C GLU A 355 -13.95 -6.93 -31.79
N GLY A 356 -13.62 -6.66 -33.06
CA GLY A 356 -12.29 -6.89 -33.61
C GLY A 356 -11.98 -8.35 -33.98
N ILE A 357 -13.01 -9.16 -34.27
CA ILE A 357 -12.84 -10.58 -34.63
C ILE A 357 -11.96 -10.75 -35.87
N GLU A 358 -12.09 -9.90 -36.88
CA GLU A 358 -11.29 -9.97 -38.11
C GLU A 358 -9.80 -9.78 -37.81
N ALA A 359 -9.48 -8.89 -36.87
CA ALA A 359 -8.11 -8.67 -36.43
C ALA A 359 -7.57 -9.87 -35.63
N ILE A 360 -8.41 -10.51 -34.83
CA ILE A 360 -8.06 -11.74 -34.12
C ILE A 360 -7.82 -12.88 -35.12
N GLU A 361 -8.73 -13.12 -36.05
CA GLU A 361 -8.66 -14.20 -37.05
C GLU A 361 -7.45 -14.03 -37.96
N ALA A 362 -7.17 -12.79 -38.41
CA ALA A 362 -5.98 -12.47 -39.20
C ALA A 362 -4.69 -12.76 -38.42
N ARG A 363 -4.60 -12.34 -37.15
CA ARG A 363 -3.44 -12.63 -36.28
C ARG A 363 -3.25 -14.13 -36.06
N ARG A 364 -4.35 -14.87 -35.98
CA ARG A 364 -4.35 -16.31 -35.70
C ARG A 364 -4.23 -17.19 -36.93
N GLY A 365 -4.42 -16.64 -38.13
CA GLY A 365 -4.42 -17.40 -39.38
C GLY A 365 -5.51 -18.46 -39.46
N MET A 366 -6.62 -18.27 -38.73
CA MET A 366 -7.75 -19.21 -38.67
C MET A 366 -9.03 -18.49 -38.27
N THR A 367 -10.18 -19.12 -38.55
CA THR A 367 -11.52 -18.55 -38.30
C THR A 367 -12.36 -19.42 -37.35
N GLY A 368 -13.44 -18.82 -36.82
CA GLY A 368 -14.46 -19.51 -36.03
C GLY A 368 -14.12 -19.73 -34.55
N VAL A 369 -14.90 -20.59 -33.86
CA VAL A 369 -14.82 -20.74 -32.39
C VAL A 369 -13.46 -21.21 -31.87
N ASN A 370 -12.68 -21.87 -32.73
CA ASN A 370 -11.36 -22.40 -32.40
C ASN A 370 -10.29 -21.32 -32.22
N VAL A 371 -10.63 -20.07 -32.52
CA VAL A 371 -9.74 -18.92 -32.40
C VAL A 371 -9.51 -18.58 -30.93
N THR A 372 -10.49 -18.73 -30.03
CA THR A 372 -10.39 -18.28 -28.63
C THR A 372 -10.83 -19.31 -27.58
N ASN A 373 -11.17 -20.54 -27.98
CA ASN A 373 -11.64 -21.61 -27.08
C ASN A 373 -10.51 -22.39 -26.36
N GLY A 374 -9.55 -21.68 -25.75
CA GLY A 374 -8.50 -22.30 -24.95
C GLY A 374 -7.54 -21.28 -24.35
N PRO A 375 -6.88 -21.60 -23.22
CA PRO A 375 -6.11 -20.62 -22.46
C PRO A 375 -4.91 -20.09 -23.25
N GLY A 376 -4.16 -20.98 -23.92
CA GLY A 376 -3.09 -20.62 -24.86
C GLY A 376 -3.56 -19.81 -26.06
N LYS A 377 -4.80 -20.05 -26.50
CA LYS A 377 -5.39 -19.42 -27.67
C LYS A 377 -5.79 -17.98 -27.36
N ILE A 378 -6.33 -17.70 -26.18
CA ILE A 378 -6.68 -16.33 -25.79
C ILE A 378 -5.45 -15.43 -25.83
N CYS A 379 -4.34 -15.85 -25.23
CA CYS A 379 -3.11 -15.07 -25.23
C CYS A 379 -2.59 -14.81 -26.64
N ALA A 380 -2.58 -15.81 -27.51
CA ALA A 380 -2.22 -15.63 -28.92
C ALA A 380 -3.21 -14.73 -29.70
N ALA A 381 -4.50 -14.80 -29.36
CA ALA A 381 -5.55 -13.99 -29.98
C ALA A 381 -5.43 -12.51 -29.59
N LEU A 382 -5.05 -12.23 -28.34
CA LEU A 382 -4.96 -10.87 -27.77
C LEU A 382 -3.54 -10.31 -27.72
N ASP A 383 -2.55 -11.03 -28.28
CA ASP A 383 -1.13 -10.64 -28.21
C ASP A 383 -0.66 -10.38 -26.77
N ILE A 384 -0.97 -11.33 -25.87
CA ILE A 384 -0.58 -11.31 -24.46
C ILE A 384 0.55 -12.32 -24.26
N ASP A 385 1.67 -11.85 -23.74
CA ASP A 385 2.83 -12.66 -23.36
C ASP A 385 3.33 -12.29 -21.95
N ARG A 386 4.50 -12.82 -21.57
CA ARG A 386 5.09 -12.62 -20.23
C ARG A 386 5.32 -11.16 -19.84
N ARG A 387 5.40 -10.22 -20.80
CA ARG A 387 5.57 -8.79 -20.51
C ARG A 387 4.36 -8.19 -19.79
N TYR A 388 3.19 -8.82 -19.89
CA TYR A 388 1.96 -8.43 -19.20
C TYR A 388 1.79 -9.08 -17.82
N SER A 389 2.73 -9.94 -17.39
CA SER A 389 2.67 -10.47 -16.03
C SER A 389 2.94 -9.34 -15.03
N GLY A 390 2.00 -9.11 -14.12
CA GLY A 390 1.98 -8.00 -13.17
C GLY A 390 1.30 -6.73 -13.69
N HIS A 391 0.68 -6.74 -14.88
CA HIS A 391 -0.06 -5.60 -15.46
C HIS A 391 -1.35 -5.32 -14.67
N ASP A 392 -1.65 -4.04 -14.41
CA ASP A 392 -2.90 -3.59 -13.76
C ASP A 392 -4.04 -3.53 -14.78
N LEU A 393 -5.08 -4.36 -14.61
CA LEU A 393 -6.21 -4.43 -15.54
C LEU A 393 -7.18 -3.25 -15.45
N ALA A 394 -6.92 -2.25 -14.61
CA ALA A 394 -7.61 -0.98 -14.69
C ALA A 394 -7.09 -0.12 -15.85
N GLU A 395 -5.85 -0.36 -16.29
CA GLU A 395 -5.12 0.52 -17.20
C GLU A 395 -4.91 -0.11 -18.59
N PRO A 396 -4.87 0.70 -19.67
CA PRO A 396 -4.44 0.22 -20.97
C PRO A 396 -3.00 -0.33 -20.89
N PRO A 397 -2.63 -1.27 -21.78
CA PRO A 397 -3.36 -1.58 -23.00
C PRO A 397 -4.17 -2.88 -22.90
N VAL A 398 -4.35 -3.45 -21.70
CA VAL A 398 -5.24 -4.57 -21.39
C VAL A 398 -6.12 -4.20 -20.19
N GLN A 399 -7.43 -4.10 -20.39
CA GLN A 399 -8.36 -3.69 -19.33
C GLN A 399 -9.43 -4.74 -19.07
N LEU A 400 -9.79 -4.94 -17.80
CA LEU A 400 -10.89 -5.78 -17.36
C LEU A 400 -12.11 -4.91 -17.03
N ILE A 401 -13.17 -5.07 -17.81
CA ILE A 401 -14.43 -4.35 -17.65
C ILE A 401 -15.42 -5.26 -16.92
N LYS A 402 -15.76 -4.87 -15.69
CA LYS A 402 -16.77 -5.56 -14.89
C LYS A 402 -18.14 -5.52 -15.58
N LYS A 403 -18.84 -6.66 -15.58
CA LYS A 403 -20.25 -6.78 -16.00
C LYS A 403 -21.10 -7.34 -14.86
N PRO A 404 -22.43 -7.23 -14.93
CA PRO A 404 -23.31 -7.91 -13.98
C PRO A 404 -23.01 -9.40 -13.93
N ALA A 405 -23.03 -9.98 -12.72
CA ALA A 405 -22.80 -11.42 -12.55
C ALA A 405 -23.89 -12.22 -13.26
N LEU A 406 -23.49 -13.32 -13.90
CA LEU A 406 -24.44 -14.26 -14.51
C LEU A 406 -25.24 -15.00 -13.43
N PRO A 407 -26.53 -15.31 -13.67
CA PRO A 407 -27.31 -16.14 -12.76
C PRO A 407 -26.74 -17.57 -12.72
N ASP A 408 -26.91 -18.27 -11.60
CA ASP A 408 -26.40 -19.64 -11.44
C ASP A 408 -26.93 -20.60 -12.52
N SER A 409 -28.15 -20.38 -13.02
CA SER A 409 -28.75 -21.18 -14.11
C SER A 409 -27.99 -21.07 -15.44
N ALA A 410 -27.19 -20.02 -15.62
CA ALA A 410 -26.39 -19.79 -16.82
C ALA A 410 -24.94 -20.28 -16.69
N VAL A 411 -24.54 -20.80 -15.53
CA VAL A 411 -23.15 -21.21 -15.24
C VAL A 411 -23.11 -22.70 -14.91
N THR A 412 -22.31 -23.45 -15.66
CA THR A 412 -22.01 -24.84 -15.34
C THR A 412 -20.69 -24.92 -14.56
N THR A 413 -20.67 -25.71 -13.48
CA THR A 413 -19.44 -26.08 -12.77
C THR A 413 -18.94 -27.44 -13.26
N GLY A 414 -17.63 -27.58 -13.43
CA GLY A 414 -17.01 -28.85 -13.81
C GLY A 414 -15.65 -29.06 -13.19
N LYS A 415 -15.04 -30.19 -13.54
CA LYS A 415 -13.64 -30.50 -13.22
C LYS A 415 -12.70 -29.67 -14.11
N ARG A 416 -11.58 -29.27 -13.55
CA ARG A 416 -10.50 -28.58 -14.28
C ARG A 416 -9.83 -29.50 -15.29
N ILE A 417 -9.35 -28.95 -16.40
CA ILE A 417 -8.74 -29.71 -17.50
C ILE A 417 -7.23 -29.49 -17.51
N GLY A 418 -6.45 -30.58 -17.65
CA GLY A 418 -5.00 -30.50 -17.85
C GLY A 418 -4.18 -30.44 -16.56
N ILE A 419 -4.79 -30.80 -15.42
CA ILE A 419 -4.11 -30.92 -14.13
C ILE A 419 -3.90 -32.40 -13.77
N SER A 420 -2.83 -32.71 -13.04
CA SER A 420 -2.50 -34.06 -12.52
C SER A 420 -2.77 -34.19 -11.02
N LYS A 421 -3.00 -33.07 -10.34
CA LYS A 421 -3.31 -32.95 -8.90
C LYS A 421 -4.69 -32.33 -8.71
N ALA A 422 -5.34 -32.59 -7.57
CA ALA A 422 -6.67 -32.04 -7.24
C ALA A 422 -7.73 -32.21 -8.36
N VAL A 423 -7.66 -33.33 -9.12
CA VAL A 423 -8.47 -33.60 -10.33
C VAL A 423 -9.97 -33.77 -10.05
N HIS A 424 -10.34 -34.03 -8.80
CA HIS A 424 -11.73 -34.23 -8.39
C HIS A 424 -12.44 -32.93 -8.03
N GLU A 425 -11.70 -31.83 -7.84
CA GLU A 425 -12.26 -30.57 -7.40
C GLU A 425 -13.02 -29.84 -8.53
N LEU A 426 -14.19 -29.33 -8.17
CA LEU A 426 -15.11 -28.64 -9.07
C LEU A 426 -14.78 -27.14 -9.12
N ARG A 427 -13.61 -26.80 -9.66
CA ARG A 427 -13.06 -25.43 -9.73
C ARG A 427 -13.03 -24.84 -11.14
N ARG A 428 -13.72 -25.45 -12.11
CA ARG A 428 -13.92 -24.92 -13.48
C ARG A 428 -15.34 -24.40 -13.62
N PHE A 429 -15.50 -23.20 -14.17
CA PHE A 429 -16.80 -22.55 -14.37
C PHE A 429 -16.92 -22.04 -15.80
N TYR A 430 -18.08 -22.22 -16.43
CA TYR A 430 -18.30 -21.77 -17.81
C TYR A 430 -19.76 -21.44 -18.10
N VAL A 431 -19.97 -20.59 -19.11
CA VAL A 431 -21.31 -20.20 -19.58
C VAL A 431 -21.96 -21.38 -20.29
N THR A 432 -23.12 -21.82 -19.79
CA THR A 432 -23.85 -22.96 -20.32
C THR A 432 -24.23 -22.71 -21.79
N ASN A 433 -23.99 -23.71 -22.65
CA ASN A 433 -24.27 -23.68 -24.09
C ASN A 433 -23.53 -22.62 -24.91
N ASN A 434 -22.52 -21.93 -24.37
CA ASN A 434 -21.74 -21.00 -25.16
C ASN A 434 -20.75 -21.76 -26.08
N PRO A 435 -20.72 -21.47 -27.40
CA PRO A 435 -19.94 -22.24 -28.38
C PRO A 435 -18.42 -22.03 -28.27
N TYR A 436 -17.97 -21.01 -27.55
CA TYR A 436 -16.55 -20.72 -27.32
C TYR A 436 -15.98 -21.45 -26.10
N VAL A 437 -16.82 -22.09 -25.27
CA VAL A 437 -16.34 -22.90 -24.14
C VAL A 437 -15.47 -24.03 -24.69
N SER A 438 -14.28 -24.17 -24.11
CA SER A 438 -13.34 -25.23 -24.48
C SER A 438 -13.91 -26.62 -24.16
N LYS A 439 -13.35 -27.67 -24.79
CA LYS A 439 -13.79 -29.08 -24.75
C LYS A 439 -14.66 -29.43 -23.51
N LYS A 440 -15.88 -29.91 -23.77
CA LYS A 440 -16.83 -30.35 -22.75
C LYS A 440 -16.32 -31.58 -22.01
#